data_AF-A0A4Q2UV63-F1
#
_entry.id   AF-A0A4Q2UV63-F1
#
_cell.length_a   1.000
_cell.length_b   1.000
_cell.length_c   1.000
_cell.angle_alpha   90.00
_cell.angle_beta   90.00
_cell.angle_gamma   90.00
#
_symmetry.space_group_name_H-M   'P 1'
#
loop_
_entity.id
_entity.type
_entity.pdbx_description
1 polymer ?
#
loop_
_entity_poly.entity_id
_entity_poly.type
_entity_poly.pdbx_seq_one_letter_code
_entity_poly.pdbx_strand_id
1 'polypeptide(L)'
;MYAIMREFFFYVNLRQAFLLAPQYAKRISSRTVLFTSVPKECLDEDCIRSLFKGSAKKIWIAGDTKQLDKITQERDNVAMKLERGEIEWIRLCNKDRIKYETKIDEGEKTATSTSDPESGNLVTGCSHEDKRPTHRTGPFGLIGEKVDTIQWCREKLKALVPEAHSAQ
;
A
#
# COMPACT_ATOMS: atom_id res chain seq x y z
N MET A 1 -46.06 -8.94 -20.65
CA MET A 1 -45.86 -9.97 -19.60
C MET A 1 -45.03 -11.16 -20.10
N TYR A 2 -45.32 -11.77 -21.25
CA TYR A 2 -44.58 -12.94 -21.79
C TYR A 2 -43.07 -12.73 -22.02
N ALA A 3 -42.66 -11.59 -22.60
CA ALA A 3 -41.24 -11.31 -22.84
C ALA A 3 -40.42 -11.27 -21.54
N ILE A 4 -40.97 -10.67 -20.49
CA ILE A 4 -40.33 -10.57 -19.16
C ILE A 4 -40.12 -11.97 -18.58
N MET A 5 -41.12 -12.84 -18.66
CA MET A 5 -40.98 -14.22 -18.16
C MET A 5 -39.94 -15.02 -18.95
N ARG A 6 -39.91 -14.89 -20.28
CA ARG A 6 -38.91 -15.56 -21.13
C ARG A 6 -37.49 -15.14 -20.74
N GLU A 7 -37.25 -13.83 -20.64
CA GLU A 7 -35.93 -13.30 -20.24
C GLU A 7 -35.56 -13.70 -18.80
N PHE A 8 -36.53 -13.75 -17.89
CA PHE A 8 -36.30 -14.21 -16.52
C PHE A 8 -35.84 -15.67 -16.47
N PHE A 9 -36.53 -16.57 -17.17
CA PHE A 9 -36.12 -17.98 -17.28
C PHE A 9 -34.73 -18.11 -17.91
N PHE A 10 -34.46 -17.35 -18.97
CA PHE A 10 -33.15 -17.33 -19.60
C PHE A 10 -32.06 -16.86 -18.64
N TYR A 11 -32.28 -15.76 -17.90
CA TYR A 11 -31.36 -15.24 -16.90
C TYR A 11 -31.08 -16.24 -15.77
N VAL A 12 -32.10 -16.90 -15.24
CA VAL A 12 -31.94 -17.90 -14.17
C VAL A 12 -31.04 -19.05 -14.65
N ASN A 13 -31.29 -19.58 -15.84
CA ASN A 13 -30.50 -20.65 -16.41
C ASN A 13 -29.06 -20.21 -16.70
N LEU A 14 -28.88 -19.02 -17.27
CA LEU A 14 -27.55 -18.46 -17.55
C LEU A 14 -26.76 -18.25 -16.26
N ARG A 15 -27.41 -17.71 -15.22
CA ARG A 15 -26.79 -17.51 -13.90
C ARG A 15 -26.39 -18.83 -13.27
N GLN A 16 -27.25 -19.85 -13.32
CA GLN A 16 -26.92 -21.18 -12.81
C GLN A 16 -25.73 -21.78 -13.55
N ALA A 17 -25.72 -21.74 -14.88
CA ALA A 17 -24.60 -22.21 -15.70
C ALA A 17 -23.30 -21.48 -15.36
N PHE A 18 -23.36 -20.16 -15.17
CA PHE A 18 -22.21 -19.35 -14.77
C PHE A 18 -21.67 -19.71 -13.38
N LEU A 19 -22.53 -19.91 -12.38
CA LEU A 19 -22.11 -20.27 -11.02
C LEU A 19 -21.52 -21.68 -10.94
N LEU A 20 -22.00 -22.60 -11.78
CA LEU A 20 -21.49 -23.98 -11.87
C LEU A 20 -20.18 -24.07 -12.67
N ALA A 21 -19.83 -23.05 -13.45
CA ALA A 21 -18.58 -23.03 -14.18
C ALA A 21 -17.38 -23.19 -13.23
N PRO A 22 -16.37 -24.02 -13.58
CA PRO A 22 -15.29 -24.39 -12.67
C PRO A 22 -14.45 -23.18 -12.23
N GLN A 23 -14.37 -22.14 -13.06
CA GLN A 23 -13.66 -20.90 -12.72
C GLN A 23 -14.33 -20.18 -11.55
N TYR A 24 -15.66 -20.11 -11.55
CA TYR A 24 -16.43 -19.46 -10.49
C TYR A 24 -16.51 -20.34 -9.23
N ALA A 25 -16.73 -21.64 -9.38
CA ALA A 25 -16.77 -22.59 -8.27
C ALA A 25 -15.42 -22.71 -7.52
N LYS A 26 -14.31 -22.36 -8.18
CA LYS A 26 -12.98 -22.31 -7.56
C LYS A 26 -12.68 -21.03 -6.79
N ARG A 27 -13.46 -19.96 -6.99
CA ARG A 27 -13.27 -18.66 -6.33
C ARG A 27 -13.42 -18.78 -4.82
N ILE A 28 -12.62 -18.03 -4.07
CA ILE A 28 -12.63 -18.09 -2.61
C ILE A 28 -14.00 -17.70 -2.05
N SER A 29 -14.64 -16.67 -2.63
CA SER A 29 -15.98 -16.21 -2.25
C SER A 29 -17.07 -17.27 -2.37
N SER A 30 -16.90 -18.25 -3.28
CA SER A 30 -17.87 -19.33 -3.50
C SER A 30 -17.73 -20.46 -2.48
N ARG A 31 -16.60 -20.50 -1.75
CA ARG A 31 -16.23 -21.57 -0.81
C ARG A 31 -16.20 -21.11 0.65
N THR A 32 -16.25 -19.80 0.87
CA THR A 32 -16.24 -19.18 2.20
C THR A 32 -17.65 -18.80 2.62
N VAL A 33 -18.04 -19.19 3.82
CA VAL A 33 -19.32 -18.81 4.45
C VAL A 33 -19.02 -18.00 5.69
N LEU A 34 -19.73 -16.89 5.89
CA LEU A 34 -19.63 -16.04 7.07
C LEU A 34 -20.77 -16.38 8.05
N PHE A 35 -20.42 -16.71 9.29
CA PHE A 35 -21.37 -16.89 10.38
C PHE A 35 -21.32 -15.67 11.29
N THR A 36 -22.43 -14.94 11.43
CA THR A 36 -22.47 -13.68 12.19
C THR A 36 -22.85 -13.87 13.66
N SER A 37 -23.64 -14.88 13.99
CA SER A 37 -24.24 -15.07 15.33
C SER A 37 -23.81 -16.41 15.94
N VAL A 38 -22.51 -16.59 16.16
CA VAL A 38 -21.94 -17.81 16.75
C VAL A 38 -22.02 -17.75 18.29
N PRO A 39 -22.53 -18.78 18.98
CA PRO A 39 -22.50 -18.85 20.43
C PRO A 39 -21.05 -18.79 20.97
N LYS A 40 -20.85 -18.12 22.10
CA LYS A 40 -19.50 -17.94 22.71
C LYS A 40 -18.81 -19.27 23.02
N GLU A 41 -19.58 -20.29 23.33
CA GLU A 41 -19.11 -21.65 23.63
C GLU A 41 -18.45 -22.32 22.41
N CYS A 42 -18.82 -21.90 21.20
CA CYS A 42 -18.27 -22.43 19.95
C CYS A 42 -17.49 -21.38 19.15
N LEU A 43 -17.01 -20.34 19.81
CA LEU A 43 -16.03 -19.40 19.27
C LEU A 43 -14.60 -19.97 19.41
N ASP A 44 -14.44 -21.26 19.12
CA ASP A 44 -13.17 -21.96 19.15
C ASP A 44 -13.04 -22.81 17.88
N GLU A 45 -11.81 -22.94 17.38
CA GLU A 45 -11.57 -23.68 16.15
C GLU A 45 -11.99 -25.14 16.28
N ASP A 46 -11.77 -25.77 17.44
CA ASP A 46 -12.07 -27.19 17.63
C ASP A 46 -13.57 -27.46 17.70
N CYS A 47 -14.36 -26.58 18.37
CA CYS A 47 -15.82 -26.69 18.30
C CYS A 47 -16.30 -26.57 16.85
N ILE A 48 -15.82 -25.58 16.09
CA ILE A 48 -16.24 -25.38 14.70
C ILE A 48 -15.83 -26.58 13.81
N ARG A 49 -14.62 -27.11 13.97
CA ARG A 49 -14.15 -28.29 13.21
C ARG A 49 -15.00 -29.52 13.50
N SER A 50 -15.35 -29.74 14.77
CA SER A 50 -16.18 -30.88 15.18
C SER A 50 -17.61 -30.76 14.64
N LEU A 51 -18.20 -29.56 14.66
CA LEU A 51 -19.54 -29.30 14.11
C LEU A 51 -19.63 -29.66 12.62
N PHE A 52 -18.60 -29.32 11.84
CA PHE A 52 -18.52 -29.61 10.41
C PHE A 52 -17.87 -30.96 10.08
N LYS A 53 -17.61 -31.82 11.07
CA LYS A 53 -17.02 -33.16 10.91
C LYS A 53 -15.74 -33.15 10.04
N GLY A 54 -14.92 -32.10 10.18
CA GLY A 54 -13.68 -31.94 9.41
C GLY A 54 -13.83 -31.55 7.93
N SER A 55 -15.03 -31.21 7.45
CA SER A 55 -15.22 -30.70 6.08
C SER A 55 -14.70 -29.27 5.89
N ALA A 56 -14.59 -28.50 6.97
CA ALA A 56 -14.04 -27.15 6.96
C ALA A 56 -12.51 -27.18 6.82
N LYS A 57 -11.98 -26.64 5.71
CA LYS A 57 -10.54 -26.63 5.42
C LYS A 57 -9.77 -25.54 6.17
N LYS A 58 -10.34 -24.34 6.24
CA LYS A 58 -9.75 -23.16 6.90
C LYS A 58 -10.84 -22.49 7.73
N ILE A 59 -10.48 -22.09 8.94
CA ILE A 59 -11.37 -21.39 9.87
C ILE A 59 -10.67 -20.08 10.22
N TRP A 60 -11.46 -19.01 10.29
CA TRP A 60 -10.98 -17.68 10.62
C TRP A 60 -11.94 -17.11 11.67
N ILE A 61 -11.41 -16.80 12.85
CA ILE A 61 -12.16 -16.14 13.91
C ILE A 61 -11.93 -14.64 13.77
N ALA A 62 -12.99 -13.89 13.51
CA ALA A 62 -12.90 -12.44 13.39
C ALA A 62 -12.85 -11.80 14.79
N GLY A 63 -11.70 -11.24 15.15
CA GLY A 63 -11.51 -10.42 16.36
C GLY A 63 -11.78 -8.93 16.13
N ASP A 64 -11.75 -8.14 17.21
CA ASP A 64 -11.79 -6.67 17.09
C ASP A 64 -10.42 -6.16 16.62
N THR A 65 -10.33 -5.76 15.35
CA THR A 65 -9.11 -5.24 14.73
C THR A 65 -9.03 -3.72 14.73
N LYS A 66 -9.95 -2.99 15.39
CA LYS A 66 -10.00 -1.52 15.30
C LYS A 66 -8.69 -0.82 15.68
N GLN A 67 -7.97 -1.35 16.66
CA GLN A 67 -6.68 -0.80 17.08
C GLN A 67 -5.60 -1.08 16.03
N LEU A 68 -5.54 -2.32 15.53
CA LEU A 68 -4.64 -2.72 14.45
C LEU A 68 -4.89 -1.93 13.17
N ASP A 69 -6.15 -1.69 12.82
CA ASP A 69 -6.55 -0.91 11.66
C ASP A 69 -6.06 0.53 11.76
N LYS A 70 -6.14 1.14 12.95
CA LYS A 70 -5.59 2.49 13.19
C LYS A 70 -4.09 2.53 12.99
N ILE A 71 -3.35 1.59 13.60
CA ILE A 71 -1.88 1.51 13.46
C ILE A 71 -1.50 1.30 11.99
N THR A 72 -2.22 0.44 11.28
CA THR A 72 -1.98 0.16 9.86
C THR A 72 -2.27 1.38 8.99
N GLN A 73 -3.37 2.08 9.23
CA GLN A 73 -3.70 3.33 8.53
C GLN A 73 -2.66 4.42 8.79
N GLU A 74 -2.19 4.56 10.03
CA GLU A 74 -1.11 5.49 10.38
C GLU A 74 0.18 5.15 9.64
N ARG A 75 0.57 3.86 9.61
CA ARG A 75 1.72 3.38 8.85
C ARG A 75 1.60 3.72 7.37
N ASP A 76 0.46 3.43 6.74
CA ASP A 76 0.24 3.65 5.31
C ASP A 76 0.25 5.16 4.97
N ASN A 77 -0.31 5.99 5.85
CA ASN A 77 -0.26 7.45 5.70
C ASN A 77 1.18 7.99 5.78
N VAL A 78 1.99 7.48 6.72
CA VAL A 78 3.40 7.86 6.84
C VAL A 78 4.21 7.37 5.63
N ALA A 79 3.96 6.15 5.15
CA ALA A 79 4.59 5.61 3.96
C ALA A 79 4.28 6.46 2.70
N MET A 80 3.00 6.78 2.47
CA MET A 80 2.60 7.66 1.38
C MET A 80 3.24 9.05 1.48
N LYS A 81 3.41 9.57 2.70
CA LYS A 81 4.06 10.87 2.93
C LYS A 81 5.57 10.80 2.62
N LEU A 82 6.22 9.70 2.98
CA LEU A 82 7.63 9.45 2.65
C LEU A 82 7.82 9.40 1.13
N GLU A 83 7.01 8.61 0.42
CA GLU A 83 7.09 8.50 -1.04
C GLU A 83 6.91 9.86 -1.72
N ARG A 84 5.93 10.66 -1.29
CA ARG A 84 5.73 12.01 -1.82
C ARG A 84 6.96 12.90 -1.62
N GLY A 85 7.53 12.90 -0.41
CA GLY A 85 8.72 13.68 -0.09
C GLY A 85 9.95 13.26 -0.91
N GLU A 86 10.18 11.95 -1.04
CA GLU A 86 11.29 11.42 -1.84
C GLU A 86 11.10 11.73 -3.33
N ILE A 87 9.89 11.57 -3.88
CA ILE A 87 9.58 11.90 -5.27
C ILE A 87 9.81 13.39 -5.54
N GLU A 88 9.38 14.29 -4.66
CA GLU A 88 9.60 15.73 -4.80
C GLU A 88 11.09 16.07 -4.82
N TRP A 89 11.86 15.46 -3.90
CA TRP A 89 13.30 15.68 -3.81
C TRP A 89 14.04 15.14 -5.05
N ILE A 90 13.72 13.92 -5.49
CA ILE A 90 14.27 13.32 -6.71
C ILE A 90 13.93 14.17 -7.94
N ARG A 91 12.69 14.69 -8.05
CA ARG A 91 12.29 15.59 -9.13
C ARG A 91 13.11 16.87 -9.14
N LEU A 92 13.40 17.45 -7.99
CA LEU A 92 14.22 18.65 -7.88
C LEU A 92 15.64 18.38 -8.37
N CYS A 93 16.27 17.31 -7.87
CA CYS A 93 17.59 16.89 -8.29
C CYS A 93 17.68 16.62 -9.81
N ASN A 94 16.69 15.90 -10.36
CA ASN A 94 16.66 15.60 -11.79
C ASN A 94 16.49 16.87 -12.63
N LYS A 95 15.66 17.83 -12.19
CA LYS A 95 15.52 19.11 -12.88
C LYS A 95 16.85 19.86 -12.92
N ASP A 96 17.60 19.87 -11.84
CA ASP A 96 18.88 20.57 -11.79
C ASP A 96 19.95 19.84 -12.62
N ARG A 97 19.99 18.50 -12.56
CA ARG A 97 20.84 17.69 -13.45
C ARG A 97 20.60 18.00 -14.93
N ILE A 98 19.35 18.00 -15.39
CA ILE A 98 18.99 18.34 -16.77
C ILE A 98 19.46 19.77 -17.12
N LYS A 99 19.29 20.75 -16.23
CA LYS A 99 19.79 22.12 -16.47
C LYS A 99 21.31 22.17 -16.61
N TYR A 100 22.07 21.38 -15.84
CA TYR A 100 23.52 21.32 -15.97
C TYR A 100 23.93 20.65 -17.29
N GLU A 101 23.30 19.53 -17.66
CA GLU A 101 23.52 18.82 -18.93
C GLU A 101 23.24 19.74 -20.14
N THR A 102 22.10 20.46 -20.17
CA THR A 102 21.79 21.41 -21.26
C THR A 102 22.76 22.58 -21.34
N LYS A 103 23.27 23.07 -20.20
CA LYS A 103 24.27 24.16 -20.17
C LYS A 103 25.66 23.70 -20.65
N ILE A 104 25.99 22.43 -20.47
CA ILE A 104 27.23 21.85 -20.96
C ILE A 104 27.15 21.67 -22.49
N ASP A 105 26.01 21.20 -23.02
CA ASP A 105 25.79 21.09 -24.46
C ASP A 105 25.82 22.46 -25.20
N GLU A 106 25.41 23.55 -24.53
CA GLU A 106 25.52 24.92 -25.07
C GLU A 106 26.94 25.52 -24.91
N GLY A 107 27.76 24.98 -24.00
CA GLY A 107 29.09 25.49 -23.65
C GLY A 107 30.28 24.73 -24.27
N GLU A 108 30.10 23.48 -24.69
CA GLU A 108 31.18 22.67 -25.29
C GLU A 108 31.35 22.91 -26.81
N LYS A 109 31.60 24.19 -27.13
CA LYS A 109 32.54 24.58 -28.18
C LYS A 109 33.64 25.45 -27.58
N THR A 110 34.18 25.11 -26.43
CA THR A 110 35.58 25.43 -26.06
C THR A 110 35.96 24.77 -24.73
N ALA A 111 36.98 23.93 -24.80
CA ALA A 111 37.85 23.46 -23.70
C ALA A 111 37.36 22.33 -22.77
N THR A 112 37.65 21.11 -23.23
CA THR A 112 38.45 20.08 -22.53
C THR A 112 37.93 19.49 -21.20
N SER A 113 37.35 18.29 -21.34
CA SER A 113 37.81 17.01 -20.76
C SER A 113 38.24 17.00 -19.29
N THR A 114 37.44 16.37 -18.42
CA THR A 114 37.77 15.10 -17.71
C THR A 114 36.73 14.81 -16.63
N SER A 115 35.76 13.96 -16.91
CA SER A 115 35.20 13.06 -15.90
C SER A 115 34.58 11.86 -16.58
N ASP A 116 35.19 10.70 -16.32
CA ASP A 116 34.75 9.37 -16.69
C ASP A 116 33.23 9.17 -16.57
N PRO A 117 32.53 8.70 -17.62
CA PRO A 117 31.13 8.29 -17.52
C PRO A 117 30.94 6.96 -16.77
N GLU A 118 32.03 6.27 -16.39
CA GLU A 118 32.04 4.93 -15.80
C GLU A 118 32.41 4.90 -14.30
N SER A 119 32.49 6.06 -13.64
CA SER A 119 32.51 6.12 -12.18
C SER A 119 31.07 6.11 -11.68
N GLY A 120 30.62 4.97 -11.17
CA GLY A 120 29.33 4.75 -10.50
C GLY A 120 29.11 5.57 -9.22
N ASN A 121 29.70 6.76 -9.14
CA ASN A 121 29.60 7.76 -8.09
C ASN A 121 28.68 8.96 -8.48
N LEU A 122 27.80 8.79 -9.48
CA LEU A 122 26.73 9.73 -9.85
C LEU A 122 25.65 9.96 -8.77
N VAL A 123 25.92 9.59 -7.51
CA VAL A 123 25.07 9.88 -6.35
C VAL A 123 25.47 11.20 -5.69
N THR A 124 26.65 11.76 -5.96
CA THR A 124 27.10 13.04 -5.37
C THR A 124 26.72 14.26 -6.22
N GLY A 125 25.45 14.33 -6.66
CA GLY A 125 24.97 15.39 -7.55
C GLY A 125 23.73 16.16 -7.09
N CYS A 126 23.17 15.85 -5.91
CA CYS A 126 22.14 16.69 -5.31
C CYS A 126 22.79 17.62 -4.29
N SER A 127 23.28 18.79 -4.71
CA SER A 127 23.80 19.86 -3.81
C SER A 127 22.70 20.53 -2.97
N HIS A 128 21.64 19.79 -2.65
CA HIS A 128 20.38 20.29 -2.09
C HIS A 128 19.94 19.42 -0.90
N GLU A 129 20.86 19.17 0.02
CA GLU A 129 20.49 18.76 1.39
C GLU A 129 19.63 19.86 2.05
N ASP A 130 19.95 21.13 1.80
CA ASP A 130 19.22 22.28 2.35
C ASP A 130 17.80 22.46 1.80
N LYS A 131 17.49 21.89 0.62
CA LYS A 131 16.15 21.98 -0.02
C LYS A 131 15.32 20.72 0.18
N ARG A 132 15.66 19.88 1.17
CA ARG A 132 14.83 18.73 1.50
C ARG A 132 13.42 19.17 1.96
N PRO A 133 12.37 18.41 1.60
CA PRO A 133 11.01 18.75 1.97
C PRO A 133 10.84 18.70 3.49
N THR A 134 10.53 19.83 4.09
CA THR A 134 10.29 19.96 5.53
C THR A 134 8.80 20.15 5.83
N HIS A 135 8.32 19.63 6.95
CA HIS A 135 6.97 19.91 7.44
C HIS A 135 7.01 20.25 8.94
N ARG A 136 5.90 20.78 9.46
CA ARG A 136 5.72 20.99 10.91
C ARG A 136 4.86 19.87 11.49
N THR A 137 5.25 19.37 12.65
CA THR A 137 4.61 18.21 13.31
C THR A 137 3.26 18.51 13.96
N GLY A 138 2.95 19.78 14.26
CA GLY A 138 1.70 20.15 14.92
C GLY A 138 0.50 20.29 13.97
N PRO A 139 -0.68 20.64 14.52
CA PRO A 139 -1.94 20.63 13.80
C PRO A 139 -1.91 21.56 12.58
N PHE A 140 -2.51 21.10 11.49
CA PHE A 140 -2.56 21.78 10.19
C PHE A 140 -1.21 22.15 9.56
N GLY A 141 -0.09 21.64 10.10
CA GLY A 141 1.26 21.98 9.61
C GLY A 141 1.67 23.44 9.89
N LEU A 142 0.96 24.14 10.76
CA LEU A 142 1.19 25.56 11.05
C LEU A 142 1.92 25.77 12.39
N ILE A 143 1.68 24.90 13.36
CA ILE A 143 2.26 24.97 14.71
C ILE A 143 3.25 23.82 14.89
N GLY A 144 4.35 24.03 15.62
CA GLY A 144 5.31 22.98 15.99
C GLY A 144 6.68 23.08 15.30
N GLU A 145 7.54 22.13 15.64
CA GLU A 145 8.92 22.05 15.18
C GLU A 145 8.98 21.73 13.68
N LYS A 146 9.91 22.39 12.97
CA LYS A 146 10.15 22.16 11.55
C LYS A 146 11.14 21.00 11.41
N VAL A 147 10.66 19.87 10.92
CA VAL A 147 11.46 18.64 10.77
C VAL A 147 11.61 18.24 9.30
N ASP A 148 12.70 17.57 8.97
CA ASP A 148 12.86 16.90 7.68
C ASP A 148 11.81 15.80 7.55
N THR A 149 10.98 15.90 6.51
CA THR A 149 9.86 14.97 6.30
C THR A 149 10.34 13.56 6.05
N ILE A 150 11.45 13.39 5.33
CA ILE A 150 11.96 12.07 4.95
C ILE A 150 12.51 11.36 6.19
N GLN A 151 13.37 12.04 6.95
CA GLN A 151 13.98 11.47 8.15
C GLN A 151 12.92 11.15 9.23
N TRP A 152 11.99 12.08 9.45
CA TRP A 152 10.88 11.88 10.38
C TRP A 152 10.02 10.68 10.00
N CYS A 153 9.65 10.54 8.72
CA CYS A 153 8.87 9.40 8.26
C CYS A 153 9.62 8.07 8.43
N ARG A 154 10.94 8.03 8.17
CA ARG A 154 11.76 6.83 8.35
C ARG A 154 11.80 6.37 9.82
N GLU A 155 12.03 7.30 10.73
CA GLU A 155 12.04 7.02 12.17
C GLU A 155 10.66 6.57 12.65
N LYS A 156 9.60 7.23 12.19
CA LYS A 156 8.23 6.86 12.56
C LYS A 156 7.83 5.49 12.02
N LEU A 157 8.20 5.14 10.78
CA LEU A 157 7.99 3.81 10.22
C LEU A 157 8.78 2.73 10.98
N LYS A 158 10.02 3.03 11.39
CA LYS A 158 10.83 2.12 12.20
C LYS A 158 10.15 1.74 13.52
N ALA A 159 9.34 2.64 14.09
CA ALA A 159 8.53 2.36 15.28
C ALA A 159 7.19 1.67 14.96
N LEU A 160 6.46 2.14 13.94
CA LEU A 160 5.12 1.63 13.60
C LEU A 160 5.12 0.21 13.01
N VAL A 161 6.15 -0.17 12.27
CA VAL A 161 6.24 -1.52 11.66
C VAL A 161 6.29 -2.64 12.71
N PRO A 162 7.17 -2.60 13.73
CA PRO A 162 7.15 -3.62 14.78
C PRO A 162 5.89 -3.57 15.64
N GLU A 163 5.34 -2.38 15.89
CA GLU A 163 4.07 -2.22 16.61
C GLU A 163 2.91 -2.92 15.88
N ALA A 164 2.77 -2.68 14.57
CA ALA A 164 1.77 -3.34 13.74
C ALA A 164 1.94 -4.86 13.72
N HIS A 165 3.19 -5.36 13.64
CA HIS A 165 3.46 -6.80 13.67
C HIS A 165 3.16 -7.43 15.03
N SER A 166 3.36 -6.70 16.13
CA SER A 166 3.05 -7.19 17.48
C SER A 166 1.54 -7.23 17.78
N ALA A 167 0.77 -6.38 17.09
CA ALA A 167 -0.67 -6.27 17.25
C ALA A 167 -1.47 -7.25 16.34
N GLN A 168 -0.78 -8.00 15.47
CA GLN A 168 -1.35 -8.99 14.55
C GLN A 168 -1.28 -10.40 15.16
#